data_AF-A0A1D8TB31-F1
#
_entry.id   AF-A0A1D8TB31-F1
#
_cell.length_a   1.000
_cell.length_b   1.000
_cell.length_c   1.000
_cell.angle_alpha   90.00
_cell.angle_beta   90.00
_cell.angle_gamma   90.00
#
_symmetry.space_group_name_H-M   'P 1'
#
loop_
_entity.id
_entity.type
_entity.pdbx_description
1 polymer ?
#
loop_
_entity_poly.entity_id
_entity_poly.type
_entity_poly.pdbx_seq_one_letter_code
_entity_poly.pdbx_strand_id
1 'polypeptide(L)'
;MFTELTERAATRPEGSGTVAALDAGVHSQGKKILEEAGEVWIAAEHESDEALAEEISQLLYWTQVLMVGRGLRLEDVYRHL
;
A
#
# COMPACT_ATOMS: atom_id res chain seq x y z
N MET A 1 1.09 -8.88 -6.78
CA MET A 1 0.63 -7.66 -6.09
C MET A 1 0.97 -6.39 -6.88
N PHE A 2 2.23 -5.92 -6.95
CA PHE A 2 2.55 -4.63 -7.60
C PHE A 2 2.11 -4.54 -9.07
N THR A 3 2.36 -5.60 -9.86
CA THR A 3 1.90 -5.70 -11.26
C THR A 3 0.39 -5.59 -11.37
N GLU A 4 -0.35 -6.23 -10.47
CA GLU A 4 -1.82 -6.18 -10.42
C GLU A 4 -2.35 -4.79 -10.03
N LEU A 5 -1.70 -4.12 -9.07
CA LEU A 5 -2.04 -2.73 -8.72
C LEU A 5 -1.80 -1.78 -9.88
N THR A 6 -0.69 -1.97 -10.60
CA THR A 6 -0.34 -1.19 -11.80
C THR A 6 -1.36 -1.45 -12.92
N GLU A 7 -1.76 -2.70 -13.13
CA GLU A 7 -2.80 -3.07 -14.09
C GLU A 7 -4.16 -2.48 -13.73
N ARG A 8 -4.57 -2.53 -12.46
CA ARG A 8 -5.82 -1.90 -11.99
C ARG A 8 -5.78 -0.39 -12.13
N ALA A 9 -4.62 0.23 -11.89
CA ALA A 9 -4.44 1.66 -12.11
C ALA A 9 -4.60 2.05 -13.59
N ALA A 10 -4.12 1.20 -14.50
CA ALA A 10 -4.23 1.41 -15.95
C ALA A 10 -5.63 1.12 -16.50
N THR A 11 -6.22 0.00 -16.09
CA THR A 11 -7.51 -0.51 -16.62
C THR A 11 -8.72 0.09 -15.92
N ARG A 12 -8.53 0.65 -14.72
CA ARG A 12 -9.54 1.32 -13.89
C ARG A 12 -10.89 0.57 -13.81
N PRO A 13 -10.90 -0.71 -13.38
CA PRO A 13 -12.13 -1.49 -13.31
C PRO A 13 -13.11 -0.89 -12.30
N GLU A 14 -14.40 -0.89 -12.65
CA GLU A 14 -15.47 -0.38 -11.80
C GLU A 14 -15.50 -1.11 -10.45
N GLY A 15 -15.73 -0.36 -9.36
CA GLY A 15 -15.77 -0.92 -8.01
C GLY A 15 -14.39 -1.25 -7.40
N SER A 16 -13.29 -0.95 -8.09
CA SER A 16 -11.95 -1.22 -7.55
C SER A 16 -11.59 -0.30 -6.39
N GLY A 17 -11.35 -0.90 -5.21
CA GLY A 17 -10.82 -0.19 -4.05
C GLY A 17 -9.45 0.48 -4.31
N THR A 18 -8.61 -0.13 -5.16
CA THR A 18 -7.33 0.46 -5.58
C THR A 18 -7.53 1.73 -6.40
N VAL A 19 -8.49 1.74 -7.33
CA VAL A 19 -8.82 2.94 -8.12
C VAL A 19 -9.32 4.05 -7.21
N ALA A 20 -10.23 3.74 -6.28
CA ALA A 20 -10.71 4.71 -5.30
C ALA A 20 -9.58 5.26 -4.41
N ALA A 21 -8.65 4.40 -3.98
CA ALA A 21 -7.48 4.79 -3.20
C ALA A 21 -6.51 5.70 -3.98
N LEU A 22 -6.34 5.46 -5.28
CA LEU A 22 -5.56 6.33 -6.17
C LEU A 22 -6.23 7.70 -6.34
N ASP A 23 -7.53 7.71 -6.59
CA ASP A 23 -8.33 8.93 -6.78
C ASP A 23 -8.44 9.77 -5.51
N ALA A 24 -8.36 9.15 -4.32
CA ALA A 24 -8.33 9.84 -3.03
C ALA A 24 -7.06 10.69 -2.79
N GLY A 25 -6.03 10.51 -3.63
CA GLY A 25 -4.86 11.37 -3.68
C GLY A 25 -3.80 11.10 -2.59
N VAL A 26 -2.64 11.72 -2.78
CA VAL A 26 -1.41 11.49 -2.01
C VAL A 26 -1.57 11.71 -0.50
N HIS A 27 -2.40 12.67 -0.09
CA HIS A 27 -2.64 12.98 1.32
C HIS A 27 -3.34 11.82 2.05
N SER A 28 -4.36 11.23 1.40
CA SER A 28 -5.11 10.10 1.94
C SER A 28 -4.25 8.84 2.00
N GLN A 29 -3.46 8.59 0.94
CA GLN A 29 -2.52 7.47 0.87
C GLN A 29 -1.45 7.57 1.96
N GLY A 30 -0.86 8.76 2.15
CA GLY A 30 0.14 8.99 3.19
C GLY A 30 -0.40 8.82 4.61
N LYS A 31 -1.65 9.26 4.87
CA LYS A 31 -2.31 8.99 6.16
C LYS A 31 -2.46 7.49 6.42
N LYS A 32 -2.91 6.73 5.43
CA LYS A 32 -3.04 5.28 5.57
C LYS A 32 -1.70 4.60 5.83
N ILE A 33 -0.63 4.97 5.12
CA ILE A 33 0.72 4.42 5.42
C ILE A 33 1.12 4.65 6.88
N LEU A 34 0.86 5.85 7.43
CA LEU A 34 1.19 6.14 8.83
C LEU A 34 0.33 5.34 9.81
N GLU A 35 -0.95 5.14 9.50
CA GLU A 35 -1.89 4.33 10.26
C GLU A 35 -1.41 2.86 10.32
N GLU A 36 -1.18 2.25 9.16
CA GLU A 36 -0.70 0.85 9.09
C GLU A 36 0.67 0.67 9.75
N ALA A 37 1.56 1.67 9.69
CA ALA A 37 2.84 1.60 10.37
C ALA A 37 2.68 1.56 11.90
N GLY A 38 1.68 2.27 12.43
CA GLY A 38 1.30 2.19 13.85
C GLY A 38 0.71 0.82 14.20
N GLU A 39 -0.16 0.29 13.35
CA GLU A 39 -0.80 -1.02 13.54
C GLU A 39 0.21 -2.16 13.47
N VAL A 40 1.15 -2.13 12.51
CA VAL A 40 2.28 -3.06 12.45
C VAL A 40 3.09 -3.04 13.73
N TRP A 41 3.39 -1.86 14.28
CA TRP A 41 4.14 -1.75 15.52
C TRP A 41 3.37 -2.38 16.70
N ILE A 42 2.08 -2.04 16.84
CA ILE A 42 1.22 -2.61 17.89
C ILE A 42 1.15 -4.13 17.76
N ALA A 43 0.89 -4.65 16.56
CA ALA A 43 0.76 -6.08 16.30
C ALA A 43 2.08 -6.81 16.60
N ALA A 44 3.22 -6.21 16.26
CA ALA A 44 4.54 -6.79 16.54
C ALA A 44 4.84 -6.91 18.05
N GLU A 45 4.29 -6.02 18.88
CA GLU A 45 4.49 -6.07 20.33
C GLU A 45 3.46 -6.92 21.07
N HIS A 46 2.25 -7.03 20.54
CA HIS A 46 1.09 -7.47 21.35
C HIS A 46 0.21 -8.55 20.72
N GLU A 47 0.36 -8.84 19.43
CA GLU A 47 -0.57 -9.72 18.71
C GLU A 47 0.12 -10.97 18.15
N SER A 48 -0.66 -11.83 17.47
CA SER A 48 -0.15 -13.05 16.86
C SER A 48 0.63 -12.77 15.55
N ASP A 49 1.43 -13.74 15.13
CA ASP A 49 2.11 -13.70 13.82
C ASP A 49 1.13 -13.55 12.65
N GLU A 50 -0.11 -14.07 12.78
CA GLU A 50 -1.16 -13.93 11.77
C GLU A 50 -1.65 -12.47 11.68
N ALA A 51 -1.93 -11.85 12.83
CA ALA A 51 -2.31 -10.44 12.88
C ALA A 51 -1.17 -9.53 12.39
N LEU A 52 0.06 -9.79 12.80
CA LEU A 52 1.22 -9.04 12.31
C LEU A 52 1.39 -9.18 10.79
N ALA A 53 1.21 -10.38 10.23
CA ALA A 53 1.28 -10.60 8.80
C ALA A 53 0.17 -9.85 8.04
N GLU A 54 -1.04 -9.77 8.61
CA GLU A 54 -2.14 -8.97 8.08
C GLU A 54 -1.74 -7.49 7.99
N GLU A 55 -1.27 -6.87 9.07
CA GLU A 55 -0.91 -5.44 9.05
C GLU A 55 0.30 -5.15 8.16
N ILE A 56 1.29 -6.03 8.12
CA ILE A 56 2.41 -5.88 7.18
C ILE A 56 1.89 -5.93 5.73
N SER A 57 0.92 -6.80 5.43
CA SER A 57 0.35 -6.89 4.10
C SER A 57 -0.37 -5.59 3.68
N GLN A 58 -1.07 -4.95 4.62
CA GLN A 58 -1.75 -3.67 4.40
C GLN A 58 -0.76 -2.51 4.25
N LEU A 59 0.29 -2.46 5.07
CA LEU A 59 1.36 -1.47 4.92
C LEU A 59 2.05 -1.58 3.56
N LEU A 60 2.35 -2.81 3.11
CA LEU A 60 2.92 -3.06 1.78
C LEU A 60 1.95 -2.64 0.67
N TYR A 61 0.65 -2.86 0.85
CA TYR A 61 -0.39 -2.40 -0.08
C TYR A 61 -0.38 -0.88 -0.22
N TRP A 62 -0.49 -0.14 0.86
CA TRP A 62 -0.57 1.31 0.82
C TRP A 62 0.72 1.95 0.32
N THR A 63 1.87 1.35 0.64
CA THR A 63 3.17 1.76 0.07
C THR A 63 3.16 1.64 -1.44
N GLN A 64 2.69 0.52 -1.99
CA GLN A 64 2.61 0.31 -3.44
C GLN A 64 1.57 1.20 -4.11
N VAL A 65 0.42 1.47 -3.47
CA VAL A 65 -0.58 2.44 -3.98
C VAL A 65 0.03 3.83 -4.09
N LEU A 66 0.78 4.29 -3.08
CA LEU A 66 1.48 5.57 -3.12
C LEU A 66 2.53 5.60 -4.25
N MET A 67 3.30 4.52 -4.41
CA MET A 67 4.28 4.40 -5.50
C MET A 67 3.59 4.58 -6.86
N VAL A 68 2.53 3.82 -7.13
CA VAL A 68 1.77 3.90 -8.38
C VAL A 68 1.16 5.28 -8.58
N GLY A 69 0.53 5.86 -7.54
CA GLY A 69 -0.04 7.21 -7.59
C GLY A 69 1.00 8.31 -7.85
N ARG A 70 2.27 8.07 -7.52
CA ARG A 70 3.41 8.96 -7.78
C ARG A 70 4.20 8.60 -9.06
N GLY A 71 3.82 7.54 -9.77
CA GLY A 71 4.50 7.08 -10.98
C GLY A 71 5.85 6.41 -10.73
N LEU A 72 6.10 5.87 -9.52
CA LEU A 72 7.30 5.12 -9.21
C LEU A 72 7.15 3.65 -9.61
N ARG A 73 8.24 3.06 -10.11
CA ARG A 73 8.34 1.62 -10.37
C ARG A 73 9.10 0.93 -9.24
N LEU A 74 8.98 -0.39 -9.15
CA LEU A 74 9.73 -1.16 -8.15
C LEU A 74 11.24 -0.98 -8.28
N GLU A 75 11.76 -0.89 -9.51
CA GLU A 75 13.20 -0.71 -9.73
C GLU A 75 13.72 0.63 -9.18
N ASP A 76 12.86 1.65 -9.16
CA ASP A 76 13.21 2.97 -8.64
C ASP A 76 13.35 2.94 -7.10
N VAL A 77 12.69 2.01 -6.40
CA VAL A 77 12.84 1.78 -4.95
C VAL A 77 13.97 0.81 -4.66
N TYR A 78 14.04 -0.31 -5.38
CA TYR A 78 15.02 -1.38 -5.14
C TYR A 78 16.47 -0.94 -5.36
N ARG A 79 16.73 0.08 -6.18
CA ARG A 79 18.07 0.66 -6.33
C ARG A 79 18.65 1.27 -5.04
N HIS A 80 17.84 1.41 -4.00
CA HIS A 80 18.22 1.97 -2.70
C HIS A 80 18.41 0.91 -1.62
N LEU A 81 18.23 -0.37 -1.96
CA LEU A 81 18.48 -1.54 -1.11
C LEU A 81 19.82 -2.19 -1.49
#